data_AF-A0A8H4KRQ1-F1
#
_entry.id   AF-A0A8H4KRQ1-F1
#
_cell.length_a   1.000
_cell.length_b   1.000
_cell.length_c   1.000
_cell.angle_alpha   90.00
_cell.angle_beta   90.00
_cell.angle_gamma   90.00
#
_symmetry.space_group_name_H-M   'P 1'
#
loop_
_entity.id
_entity.type
_entity.pdbx_description
1 polymer ?
#
loop_
_entity_poly.entity_id
_entity_poly.type
_entity_poly.pdbx_seq_one_letter_code
_entity_poly.pdbx_strand_id
1 'polypeptide(L)'
;MPTQPSRGGPNAARPNVSGGKVMPYQKKGQVIRGASGKTILSGRRHRKIIKDSIRGVTRPAIRRLARRGGVKRISAGIYDEIRDALKARLEMILQNCVIYVEYRNAKTVTVHDVIHSLTRIGRPLWGFDPETYDGSRKQAKA
;
A
#
# COMPACT_ATOMS: atom_id res chain seq x y z
N MET A 1 16.31 13.37 -6.28
CA MET A 1 16.21 13.76 -4.85
C MET A 1 14.99 13.07 -4.25
N PRO A 2 15.09 12.40 -3.09
CA PRO A 2 13.92 11.83 -2.42
C PRO A 2 12.91 12.95 -2.10
N THR A 3 11.74 12.90 -2.74
CA THR A 3 10.71 13.94 -2.62
C THR A 3 10.11 13.96 -1.22
N GLN A 4 9.88 15.16 -0.68
CA GLN A 4 9.14 15.33 0.58
C GLN A 4 7.68 14.87 0.37
N PRO A 5 7.11 14.07 1.29
CA PRO A 5 5.75 13.56 1.16
C PRO A 5 4.72 14.70 1.32
N SER A 6 4.02 15.04 0.23
CA SER A 6 2.92 16.04 0.21
C SER A 6 1.62 15.54 0.85
N ARG A 7 1.46 14.22 1.07
CA ARG A 7 0.24 13.65 1.66
C ARG A 7 0.49 13.20 3.09
N GLY A 8 -0.06 13.97 4.02
CA GLY A 8 -0.04 13.72 5.45
C GLY A 8 -0.42 12.29 5.77
N GLY A 9 0.45 11.63 6.53
CA GLY A 9 0.12 10.37 7.18
C GLY A 9 -1.06 10.54 8.17
N PRO A 10 -1.45 9.46 8.86
CA PRO A 10 -2.60 9.43 9.77
C PRO A 10 -2.57 10.42 10.96
N ASN A 11 -1.57 11.29 11.05
CA ASN A 11 -1.48 12.38 12.02
C ASN A 11 -2.41 13.57 11.72
N ALA A 12 -3.08 13.61 10.55
CA ALA A 12 -4.04 14.67 10.21
C ALA A 12 -5.34 14.66 11.05
N ALA A 13 -5.51 13.69 11.97
CA ALA A 13 -6.67 13.57 12.85
C ALA A 13 -6.45 14.09 14.28
N ARG A 14 -5.47 15.00 14.50
CA ARG A 14 -5.37 15.75 15.75
C ARG A 14 -6.04 17.11 15.56
N PRO A 15 -7.24 17.37 16.12
CA PRO A 15 -7.69 18.74 16.26
C PRO A 15 -6.73 19.44 17.23
N ASN A 16 -5.86 20.29 16.70
CA ASN A 16 -5.12 21.24 17.49
C ASN A 16 -6.01 22.48 17.61
N VAL A 17 -6.65 22.67 18.77
CA VAL A 17 -7.27 23.96 19.10
C VAL A 17 -6.98 24.27 20.56
N SER A 18 -5.96 25.10 20.73
CA SER A 18 -5.79 26.03 21.83
C SER A 18 -6.94 27.03 21.83
N GLY A 19 -7.63 27.16 22.96
CA GLY A 19 -8.45 28.32 23.29
C GLY A 19 -9.97 28.16 23.13
N GLY A 20 -10.66 28.13 24.27
CA GLY A 20 -12.03 28.65 24.37
C GLY A 20 -13.13 27.64 24.73
N LYS A 21 -13.61 27.75 25.98
CA LYS A 21 -14.85 27.20 26.58
C LYS A 21 -14.86 25.73 27.03
N VAL A 22 -14.48 25.56 28.30
CA VAL A 22 -14.87 24.45 29.18
C VAL A 22 -16.37 24.52 29.53
N MET A 23 -17.07 23.40 29.47
CA MET A 23 -18.44 23.18 29.97
C MET A 23 -18.57 21.72 30.46
N PRO A 24 -19.48 21.43 31.43
CA PRO A 24 -19.05 21.29 32.82
C PRO A 24 -19.04 19.84 33.34
N TYR A 25 -18.35 19.68 34.46
CA TYR A 25 -18.35 18.59 35.45
C TYR A 25 -19.44 17.51 35.30
N GLN A 26 -19.05 16.32 34.82
CA GLN A 26 -19.88 15.12 34.95
C GLN A 26 -19.56 14.44 36.29
N LYS A 27 -20.52 14.54 37.21
CA LYS A 27 -20.53 13.98 38.57
C LYS A 27 -20.14 12.49 38.57
N LYS A 28 -19.13 12.15 39.36
CA LYS A 28 -18.72 10.78 39.67
C LYS A 28 -19.89 10.06 40.37
N GLY A 29 -20.41 8.97 39.81
CA GLY A 29 -21.31 8.04 40.51
C GLY A 29 -22.79 8.02 40.10
N GLN A 30 -23.13 8.02 38.81
CA GLN A 30 -24.45 7.55 38.37
C GLN A 30 -24.31 6.40 37.37
N VAL A 31 -24.75 5.21 37.80
CA VAL A 31 -24.96 4.04 36.96
C VAL A 31 -26.22 4.29 36.15
N ILE A 32 -26.08 4.65 34.87
CA ILE A 32 -27.20 4.65 33.93
C ILE A 32 -27.47 3.19 33.56
N ARG A 33 -28.35 2.54 34.34
CA ARG A 33 -29.06 1.32 33.92
C ARG A 33 -30.04 1.72 32.82
N GLY A 34 -29.83 1.18 31.62
CA GLY A 34 -30.75 1.34 30.50
C GLY A 34 -30.23 2.26 29.40
N ALA A 35 -29.22 1.80 28.67
CA ALA A 35 -28.99 2.26 27.30
C ALA A 35 -28.60 1.03 26.47
N SER A 36 -29.63 0.35 25.95
CA SER A 36 -29.51 -0.54 24.80
C SER A 36 -28.96 0.26 23.62
N GLY A 37 -27.64 0.37 23.54
CA GLY A 37 -26.96 1.11 22.49
C GLY A 37 -25.56 0.53 22.38
N LYS A 38 -25.30 -0.13 21.24
CA LYS A 38 -24.00 -0.69 20.89
C LYS A 38 -22.94 0.41 20.77
N THR A 39 -22.46 0.97 21.88
CA THR A 39 -21.20 1.73 21.91
C THR A 39 -20.05 0.75 22.07
N ILE A 40 -19.88 -0.11 21.05
CA ILE A 40 -18.63 -0.84 20.81
C ILE A 40 -17.61 0.18 20.29
N LEU A 41 -17.17 1.09 21.15
CA LEU A 41 -16.10 2.05 20.86
C LEU A 41 -14.71 1.49 21.23
N SER A 42 -14.56 0.17 21.26
CA SER A 42 -13.24 -0.46 21.39
C SER A 42 -13.24 -1.91 20.92
N GLY A 43 -13.77 -2.15 19.71
CA GLY A 43 -13.36 -3.33 18.96
C GLY A 43 -11.97 -3.06 18.41
N ARG A 44 -10.90 -3.59 19.04
CA ARG A 44 -9.59 -3.66 18.38
C ARG A 44 -9.83 -4.20 16.98
N ARG A 45 -9.64 -3.38 15.94
CA ARG A 45 -9.72 -3.85 14.56
C ARG A 45 -8.67 -4.95 14.45
N HIS A 46 -9.13 -6.19 14.35
CA HIS A 46 -8.26 -7.34 14.14
C HIS A 46 -7.41 -7.02 12.91
N ARG A 47 -6.10 -6.87 13.10
CA ARG A 47 -5.17 -6.71 11.98
C ARG A 47 -5.32 -7.97 11.13
N LYS A 48 -5.50 -7.79 9.83
CA LYS A 48 -5.56 -8.91 8.88
C LYS A 48 -4.33 -9.79 9.12
N ILE A 49 -4.56 -11.05 9.47
CA ILE A 49 -3.47 -12.04 9.54
C ILE A 49 -2.88 -12.13 8.13
N ILE A 50 -1.57 -11.93 8.04
CA ILE A 50 -0.85 -12.04 6.77
C ILE A 50 -0.87 -13.52 6.39
N LYS A 51 -1.68 -13.85 5.38
CA LYS A 51 -1.71 -15.17 4.78
C LYS A 51 -0.82 -15.17 3.55
N ASP A 52 -0.26 -16.34 3.24
CA ASP A 52 0.49 -16.50 2.00
C ASP A 52 -0.43 -16.22 0.80
N SER A 53 -0.12 -15.14 0.09
CA SER A 53 -0.93 -14.63 -1.03
C SER A 53 -0.41 -15.14 -2.37
N ILE A 54 0.65 -15.94 -2.39
CA ILE A 54 1.33 -16.33 -3.62
C ILE A 54 0.46 -17.15 -4.57
N ARG A 55 -0.44 -17.98 -4.01
CA ARG A 55 -1.44 -18.74 -4.78
C ARG A 55 -2.54 -17.87 -5.38
N GLY A 56 -2.64 -16.59 -4.96
CA GLY A 56 -3.48 -15.58 -5.61
C GLY A 56 -3.04 -15.29 -7.06
N VAL A 57 -1.78 -15.57 -7.40
CA VAL A 57 -1.31 -15.58 -8.79
C VAL A 57 -1.73 -16.91 -9.43
N THR A 58 -2.92 -16.87 -10.05
CA THR A 58 -3.58 -18.06 -10.58
C THR A 58 -2.90 -18.62 -11.83
N ARG A 59 -3.09 -19.93 -12.10
CA ARG A 59 -2.55 -20.57 -13.32
C ARG A 59 -2.96 -19.86 -14.62
N PRO A 60 -4.21 -19.37 -14.79
CA PRO A 60 -4.59 -18.58 -15.96
C PRO A 60 -3.81 -17.26 -16.09
N ALA A 61 -3.50 -16.58 -14.98
CA ALA A 61 -2.71 -15.34 -15.01
C ALA A 61 -1.28 -15.59 -15.51
N ILE A 62 -0.63 -16.64 -14.99
CA ILE A 62 0.70 -17.08 -15.45
C ILE A 62 0.65 -17.44 -16.93
N ARG A 63 -0.39 -18.15 -17.37
CA ARG A 63 -0.58 -18.50 -18.79
C ARG A 63 -0.64 -17.24 -19.65
N ARG A 64 -1.42 -16.22 -19.27
CA ARG A 64 -1.50 -14.94 -20.01
C ARG A 64 -0.15 -14.25 -20.14
N LEU A 65 0.66 -14.24 -19.07
CA LEU A 65 2.02 -13.68 -19.12
C LEU A 65 2.93 -14.47 -20.06
N ALA A 66 2.95 -15.80 -19.93
CA ALA A 66 3.76 -16.67 -20.77
C ALA A 66 3.36 -16.56 -22.26
N ARG A 67 2.05 -16.45 -22.56
CA ARG A 67 1.58 -16.21 -23.93
C ARG A 67 2.06 -14.88 -24.48
N ARG A 68 2.02 -13.81 -23.69
CA ARG A 68 2.59 -12.50 -24.09
C ARG A 68 4.09 -12.60 -24.38
N GLY A 69 4.80 -13.46 -23.65
CA GLY A 69 6.20 -13.77 -23.91
C GLY A 69 6.46 -14.76 -25.06
N GLY A 70 5.45 -15.15 -25.85
CA GLY A 70 5.62 -16.06 -26.99
C GLY A 70 5.75 -17.55 -26.64
N VAL A 71 5.49 -17.95 -25.39
CA VAL A 71 5.64 -19.34 -24.97
C VAL A 71 4.52 -20.21 -25.55
N LYS A 72 4.87 -21.28 -26.29
CA LYS A 72 3.92 -22.18 -26.99
C LYS A 72 3.36 -23.32 -26.13
N ARG A 73 4.17 -23.94 -25.26
CA ARG A 73 3.74 -25.01 -24.33
C ARG A 73 4.32 -24.72 -22.95
N ILE A 74 3.58 -25.05 -21.89
CA ILE A 74 3.97 -24.78 -20.50
C ILE A 74 3.83 -26.08 -19.73
N SER A 75 4.91 -26.54 -19.11
CA SER A 75 4.91 -27.72 -18.23
C SER A 75 4.19 -27.42 -16.90
N ALA A 76 3.76 -28.48 -16.20
CA ALA A 76 3.04 -28.34 -14.94
C ALA A 76 3.90 -27.79 -13.79
N GLY A 77 5.20 -28.13 -13.72
CA GLY A 77 6.10 -27.65 -12.65
C GLY A 77 6.36 -26.14 -12.68
N ILE A 78 6.31 -25.54 -13.87
CA ILE A 78 6.62 -24.12 -14.11
C ILE A 78 5.66 -23.17 -13.36
N TYR A 79 4.44 -23.60 -13.02
CA TYR A 79 3.51 -22.72 -12.30
C TYR A 79 4.01 -22.35 -10.90
N ASP A 80 4.68 -23.26 -10.22
CA ASP A 80 5.18 -23.03 -8.86
C ASP A 80 6.54 -22.33 -8.91
N GLU A 81 7.42 -22.70 -9.85
CA GLU A 81 8.68 -21.98 -10.07
C GLU A 81 8.47 -20.49 -10.41
N ILE A 82 7.48 -20.16 -11.24
CA ILE A 82 7.16 -18.76 -11.57
C ILE A 82 6.67 -18.00 -10.33
N ARG A 83 5.96 -18.66 -9.42
CA ARG A 83 5.52 -18.05 -8.15
C ARG A 83 6.72 -17.72 -7.28
N ASP A 84 7.64 -18.65 -7.13
CA ASP A 84 8.85 -18.45 -6.33
C ASP A 84 9.73 -17.34 -6.92
N ALA A 85 9.94 -17.35 -8.25
CA ALA A 85 10.67 -16.31 -8.95
C ALA A 85 10.02 -14.93 -8.81
N LEU A 86 8.68 -14.85 -8.88
CA LEU A 86 7.94 -13.61 -8.68
C LEU A 86 8.12 -13.09 -7.25
N LYS A 87 8.01 -13.97 -6.25
CA LYS A 87 8.18 -13.61 -4.85
C LYS A 87 9.58 -13.07 -4.59
N ALA A 88 10.63 -13.80 -5.01
CA ALA A 88 12.01 -13.37 -4.87
C ALA A 88 12.28 -12.01 -5.53
N ARG A 89 11.73 -11.80 -6.73
CA ARG A 89 11.86 -10.51 -7.44
C ARG A 89 11.21 -9.36 -6.69
N LEU A 90 10.02 -9.57 -6.12
CA LEU A 90 9.30 -8.56 -5.35
C LEU A 90 9.97 -8.26 -4.01
N GLU A 91 10.48 -9.28 -3.31
CA GLU A 91 11.25 -9.10 -2.08
C GLU A 91 12.47 -8.21 -2.32
N MET A 92 13.23 -8.45 -3.40
CA MET A 92 14.36 -7.60 -3.77
C MET A 92 13.96 -6.14 -4.04
N ILE A 93 12.81 -5.88 -4.69
CA ILE A 93 12.34 -4.50 -4.94
C ILE A 93 11.93 -3.85 -3.63
N LEU A 94 11.14 -4.55 -2.82
CA LEU A 94 10.59 -4.01 -1.58
C LEU A 94 11.67 -3.72 -0.54
N GLN A 95 12.73 -4.54 -0.46
CA GLN A 95 13.89 -4.25 0.38
C GLN A 95 14.52 -2.89 0.02
N ASN A 96 14.71 -2.62 -1.27
CA ASN A 96 15.23 -1.33 -1.72
C ASN A 96 14.24 -0.18 -1.42
N CYS A 97 12.94 -0.39 -1.63
CA CYS A 97 11.92 0.62 -1.32
C CYS A 97 11.92 1.00 0.16
N VAL A 98 12.07 0.02 1.06
CA VAL A 98 12.08 0.24 2.51
C VAL A 98 13.27 1.11 2.92
N ILE A 99 14.46 0.91 2.34
CA ILE A 99 15.64 1.75 2.60
C ILE A 99 15.35 3.22 2.29
N TYR A 100 14.67 3.53 1.16
CA TYR A 100 14.31 4.91 0.82
C TYR A 100 13.25 5.50 1.74
N VAL A 101 12.30 4.69 2.20
CA VAL A 101 11.27 5.12 3.16
C VAL A 101 11.88 5.44 4.53
N GLU A 102 12.78 4.58 4.99
CA GLU A 102 13.51 4.77 6.25
C GLU A 102 14.41 6.00 6.20
N TYR A 103 15.12 6.22 5.08
CA TYR A 103 15.93 7.43 4.87
C TYR A 103 15.11 8.73 4.96
N ARG A 104 13.83 8.71 4.56
CA ARG A 104 12.92 9.85 4.66
C ARG A 104 12.15 9.92 5.98
N ASN A 105 12.43 9.01 6.93
CA ASN A 105 11.69 8.86 8.19
C ASN A 105 10.17 8.73 8.02
N ALA A 106 9.71 8.12 6.93
CA ALA A 106 8.29 7.92 6.64
C ALA A 106 7.83 6.50 7.00
N LYS A 107 6.50 6.30 7.07
CA LYS A 107 5.88 4.97 7.27
C LYS A 107 5.14 4.46 6.03
N THR A 108 5.18 5.23 4.95
CA THR A 108 4.38 4.99 3.75
C THR A 108 5.32 4.95 2.55
N VAL A 109 5.31 3.82 1.85
CA VAL A 109 6.00 3.68 0.55
C VAL A 109 5.28 4.55 -0.48
N THR A 110 6.01 5.45 -1.13
CA THR A 110 5.48 6.30 -2.21
C THR A 110 5.89 5.77 -3.58
N VAL A 111 5.22 6.25 -4.64
CA VAL A 111 5.53 5.89 -6.03
C VAL A 111 7.00 6.20 -6.37
N HIS A 112 7.52 7.34 -5.91
CA HIS A 112 8.92 7.71 -6.10
C HIS A 112 9.91 6.70 -5.50
N ASP A 113 9.62 6.06 -4.35
CA ASP A 113 10.53 5.03 -3.79
C ASP A 113 10.67 3.84 -4.73
N VAL A 114 9.55 3.44 -5.34
CA VAL A 114 9.53 2.34 -6.30
C VAL A 114 10.30 2.71 -7.56
N ILE A 115 10.13 3.93 -8.08
CA ILE A 115 10.83 4.41 -9.28
C ILE A 115 12.34 4.47 -9.04
N HIS A 116 12.79 5.01 -7.91
CA HIS A 116 14.22 5.05 -7.58
C HIS A 116 14.79 3.64 -7.39
N SER A 117 14.07 2.75 -6.72
CA SER A 117 14.48 1.35 -6.52
C SER A 117 14.63 0.60 -7.85
N LEU A 118 13.69 0.80 -8.78
CA LEU A 118 13.69 0.17 -10.09
C LEU A 118 14.79 0.74 -11.02
N THR A 119 15.03 2.05 -10.94
CA THR A 119 16.11 2.73 -11.67
C THR A 119 17.47 2.22 -11.21
N ARG A 120 17.68 2.01 -9.91
CA ARG A 120 18.91 1.42 -9.34
C ARG A 120 19.19 0.00 -9.84
N ILE A 121 18.13 -0.78 -10.09
CA ILE A 121 18.24 -2.15 -10.64
C ILE A 121 18.47 -2.13 -12.17
N GLY A 122 18.45 -0.96 -12.82
CA GLY A 122 18.56 -0.83 -14.26
C GLY A 122 17.28 -1.19 -15.03
N ARG A 123 16.12 -1.13 -14.37
CA ARG A 123 14.81 -1.37 -14.98
C ARG A 123 13.86 -0.20 -14.69
N PRO A 124 14.13 1.01 -15.22
CA PRO A 124 13.34 2.19 -14.94
C PRO A 124 11.88 2.03 -15.39
N LEU A 125 10.96 2.63 -14.63
CA LEU A 125 9.52 2.58 -14.88
C LEU A 125 9.01 3.98 -15.28
N TRP A 126 8.54 4.11 -16.52
CA TRP A 126 8.08 5.37 -17.10
C TRP A 126 6.58 5.60 -16.92
N GLY A 127 6.15 6.86 -16.98
CA GLY A 127 4.73 7.25 -16.94
C GLY A 127 4.11 7.35 -15.54
N PHE A 128 4.92 7.20 -14.50
CA PHE A 128 4.52 7.34 -13.09
C PHE A 128 5.17 8.54 -12.39
N ASP A 129 6.18 9.16 -13.03
CA ASP A 129 6.73 10.44 -12.59
C ASP A 129 5.96 11.61 -13.19
N PRO A 130 5.88 12.76 -12.49
CA PRO A 130 5.25 13.98 -13.00
C PRO A 130 5.80 14.43 -14.36
N GLU A 131 7.08 14.21 -14.63
CA GLU A 131 7.75 14.62 -15.87
C GLU A 131 7.40 13.72 -17.07
N THR A 132 7.04 12.45 -16.83
CA THR A 132 6.72 11.49 -17.90
C THR A 132 5.22 11.15 -17.96
N TYR A 133 4.42 11.66 -17.02
CA TYR A 133 2.99 11.39 -16.96
C TYR A 133 2.23 12.21 -18.02
N ASP A 134 1.84 11.56 -19.10
CA ASP A 134 0.96 12.15 -20.11
C ASP A 134 -0.53 11.95 -19.72
N GLY A 135 -1.13 12.99 -19.17
CA GLY A 135 -2.55 13.03 -18.80
C GLY A 135 -3.52 13.17 -19.98
N SER A 136 -3.03 13.49 -21.19
CA SER A 136 -3.88 13.74 -22.37
C SER A 136 -4.60 12.48 -22.85
N ARG A 137 -3.98 11.31 -22.68
CA ARG A 137 -4.53 10.01 -23.11
C ARG A 137 -5.81 9.59 -22.37
N LYS A 138 -6.11 10.21 -21.23
CA LYS A 138 -7.31 9.92 -20.42
C LYS A 138 -8.54 10.68 -20.91
N GLN A 139 -8.36 11.81 -21.61
CA GLN A 139 -9.46 12.61 -22.15
C GLN A 139 -10.02 12.05 -23.46
N ALA A 140 -9.21 11.37 -24.27
CA ALA A 140 -9.62 10.83 -25.57
C ALA A 140 -10.53 9.58 -25.54
N LYS A 141 -10.99 9.15 -24.35
CA LYS A 141 -11.88 7.98 -24.17
C LYS A 141 -13.16 8.32 -23.38
N ALA A 142 -13.47 9.60 -23.20
CA ALA A 142 -14.75 10.06 -22.68
C ALA A 142 -15.68 10.42 -23.85
#